data_AF-A0A6L8M716-F1
#
_entry.id   AF-A0A6L8M716-F1
#
_cell.length_a   1.000
_cell.length_b   1.000
_cell.length_c   1.000
_cell.angle_alpha   90.00
_cell.angle_beta   90.00
_cell.angle_gamma   90.00
#
_symmetry.space_group_name_H-M   'P 1'
#
loop_
_entity.id
_entity.type
_entity.pdbx_description
1 polymer ?
#
loop_
_entity_poly.entity_id
_entity_poly.type
_entity_poly.pdbx_seq_one_letter_code
_entity_poly.pdbx_strand_id
1 'polypeptide(L)'
;MSNLLTAAEAFAALQNGKTVLCRPAGDMLDFADLDQFPASVFGKPGFEFCIKIETIELAGITFTKPLTIDEYKAGQDVFVINTYLPSIYIIGFETAALIEAIKRGFVQRDAENAKLQLKAFSKALGFEINNDLSVVRLGEEPKKQRGKKSKAEKPSDVISAETQPTIVITEQTNVTTSEDLLVPETNEPKIDPEYLKALDALLQRVKESKTPEEVNAVYRYTRTWNDKQMEPLLVATHKRLEELEKEKASANEPPSLMVQIQTAPDLTTLDALEIDVAARDPQIQPKLMGYVRKRRYELENPTPTQQESTPDYLLVDGF
;
A
#
# COMPACT_ATOMS: atom_id res chain seq x y z
N MET A 1 4.96 -5.63 -30.12
CA MET A 1 3.93 -5.56 -31.19
C MET A 1 4.17 -4.27 -31.97
N SER A 2 4.36 -4.36 -33.29
CA SER A 2 4.58 -3.18 -34.12
C SER A 2 3.24 -2.52 -34.45
N ASN A 3 2.97 -1.34 -33.87
CA ASN A 3 1.88 -0.48 -34.33
C ASN A 3 2.28 0.11 -35.69
N LEU A 4 1.88 -0.59 -36.76
CA LEU A 4 2.06 -0.12 -38.13
C LEU A 4 1.19 1.11 -38.37
N LEU A 5 1.75 2.13 -38.99
CA LEU A 5 1.07 3.35 -39.39
C LEU A 5 0.77 3.34 -40.89
N THR A 6 -0.36 3.93 -41.27
CA THR A 6 -0.56 4.38 -42.65
C THR A 6 0.42 5.50 -43.00
N ALA A 7 0.67 5.74 -44.29
CA ALA A 7 1.50 6.86 -44.74
C ALA A 7 1.01 8.24 -44.23
N ALA A 8 -0.31 8.40 -44.05
CA ALA A 8 -0.90 9.64 -43.52
C ALA A 8 -0.60 9.82 -42.02
N GLU A 9 -0.76 8.76 -41.21
CA GLU A 9 -0.41 8.78 -39.78
C GLU A 9 1.10 8.93 -39.57
N ALA A 10 1.91 8.30 -40.42
CA ALA A 10 3.36 8.43 -40.42
C ALA A 10 3.81 9.87 -40.71
N PHE A 11 3.19 10.53 -41.70
CA PHE A 11 3.45 11.94 -41.99
C PHE A 11 2.97 12.87 -40.85
N ALA A 12 1.80 12.59 -40.27
CA ALA A 12 1.31 13.32 -39.10
C ALA A 12 2.21 13.13 -37.86
N ALA A 13 2.79 11.95 -37.65
CA ALA A 13 3.75 11.71 -36.57
C ALA A 13 5.03 12.55 -36.74
N LEU A 14 5.56 12.66 -37.96
CA LEU A 14 6.69 13.55 -38.28
C LEU A 14 6.33 15.03 -38.04
N GLN A 15 5.13 15.47 -38.43
CA GLN A 15 4.66 16.84 -38.15
C GLN A 15 4.54 17.14 -36.65
N ASN A 16 4.26 16.13 -35.83
CA ASN A 16 4.27 16.21 -34.37
C ASN A 16 5.68 15.95 -33.76
N GLY A 17 6.74 16.04 -34.56
CA GLY A 17 8.14 15.92 -34.09
C GLY A 17 8.59 14.51 -33.71
N LYS A 18 7.79 13.46 -34.00
CA LYS A 18 8.15 12.08 -33.68
C LYS A 18 9.02 11.47 -34.78
N THR A 19 10.04 10.72 -34.39
CA THR A 19 10.86 9.96 -35.35
C THR A 19 10.07 8.77 -35.89
N VAL A 20 10.04 8.61 -37.20
CA VAL A 20 9.35 7.52 -37.91
C VAL A 20 10.36 6.68 -38.68
N LEU A 21 10.17 5.37 -38.65
CA LEU A 21 10.93 4.39 -39.42
C LEU A 21 10.09 3.86 -40.59
N CYS A 22 10.75 3.34 -41.61
CA CYS A 22 10.13 2.73 -42.79
C CYS A 22 10.79 1.38 -43.12
N ARG A 23 10.04 0.51 -43.80
CA ARG A 23 10.56 -0.67 -44.52
C ARG A 23 9.67 -1.02 -45.71
N PRO A 24 10.15 -1.79 -46.71
CA PRO A 24 9.29 -2.34 -47.75
C PRO A 24 8.27 -3.32 -47.12
N ALA A 25 7.04 -3.32 -47.62
CA ALA A 25 5.97 -4.14 -47.06
C ALA A 25 6.17 -5.63 -47.37
N GLY A 26 5.98 -6.48 -46.38
CA GLY A 26 6.26 -7.92 -46.49
C GLY A 26 7.75 -8.29 -46.55
N ASP A 27 8.66 -7.33 -46.39
CA ASP A 27 10.08 -7.62 -46.20
C ASP A 27 10.35 -8.21 -44.80
N MET A 28 11.36 -9.08 -44.71
CA MET A 28 11.82 -9.67 -43.46
C MET A 28 12.88 -8.79 -42.76
N LEU A 29 13.34 -7.73 -43.42
CA LEU A 29 14.22 -6.72 -42.83
C LEU A 29 13.54 -5.89 -41.73
N ASP A 30 14.38 -5.39 -40.83
CA ASP A 30 14.02 -4.46 -39.77
C ASP A 30 13.64 -3.07 -40.30
N PHE A 31 12.98 -2.30 -39.45
CA PHE A 31 12.61 -0.91 -39.72
C PHE A 31 13.85 0.00 -39.70
N ALA A 32 14.09 0.71 -40.80
CA ALA A 32 15.21 1.63 -40.97
C ALA A 32 14.76 3.11 -40.95
N ASP A 33 15.71 4.02 -40.70
CA ASP A 33 15.44 5.46 -40.67
C ASP A 33 15.06 5.99 -42.07
N LEU A 34 14.19 7.01 -42.10
CA LEU A 34 13.56 7.52 -43.32
C LEU A 34 14.52 8.15 -44.34
N ASP A 35 15.73 8.54 -43.92
CA ASP A 35 16.78 9.09 -44.78
C ASP A 35 17.35 8.05 -45.77
N GLN A 36 17.20 6.76 -45.47
CA GLN A 36 17.56 5.66 -46.37
C GLN A 36 16.56 5.46 -47.53
N PHE A 37 15.42 6.17 -47.51
CA PHE A 37 14.32 5.99 -48.46
C PHE A 37 14.04 7.26 -49.28
N PRO A 38 13.62 7.12 -50.56
CA PRO A 38 13.22 8.27 -51.36
C PRO A 38 11.89 8.85 -50.85
N ALA A 39 11.81 10.17 -50.65
CA ALA A 39 10.64 10.88 -50.11
C ALA A 39 9.26 10.52 -50.73
N SER A 40 9.26 9.94 -51.93
CA SER A 40 8.10 9.29 -52.55
C SER A 40 7.43 8.15 -51.76
N VAL A 41 8.04 7.60 -50.69
CA VAL A 41 7.49 6.45 -49.94
C VAL A 41 6.08 6.71 -49.41
N PHE A 42 5.77 7.92 -48.94
CA PHE A 42 4.43 8.27 -48.44
C PHE A 42 3.34 8.25 -49.54
N GLY A 43 3.73 8.30 -50.82
CA GLY A 43 2.84 8.25 -51.97
C GLY A 43 2.83 6.91 -52.72
N LYS A 44 3.51 5.87 -52.20
CA LYS A 44 3.64 4.56 -52.86
C LYS A 44 3.01 3.45 -52.01
N PRO A 45 2.22 2.53 -52.61
CA PRO A 45 1.88 1.28 -51.94
C PRO A 45 3.13 0.41 -51.79
N GLY A 46 3.13 -0.51 -50.82
CA GLY A 46 4.25 -1.42 -50.59
C GLY A 46 5.32 -0.92 -49.61
N PHE A 47 4.99 0.05 -48.75
CA PHE A 47 5.82 0.47 -47.62
C PHE A 47 5.05 0.39 -46.31
N GLU A 48 5.73 -0.05 -45.25
CA GLU A 48 5.25 -0.06 -43.87
C GLU A 48 5.98 1.02 -43.06
N PHE A 49 5.29 1.63 -42.11
CA PHE A 49 5.83 2.68 -41.24
C PHE A 49 5.57 2.37 -39.77
N CYS A 50 6.44 2.81 -38.86
CA CYS A 50 6.18 2.78 -37.42
C CYS A 50 6.89 3.94 -36.70
N ILE A 51 6.48 4.24 -35.46
CA ILE A 51 7.14 5.27 -34.65
C ILE A 51 8.38 4.66 -33.97
N LYS A 52 9.53 5.32 -34.09
CA LYS A 52 10.74 4.98 -33.34
C LYS A 52 10.52 5.38 -31.88
N ILE A 53 10.19 4.41 -31.02
CA ILE A 53 10.07 4.66 -29.58
C ILE A 53 11.49 4.89 -29.04
N GLU A 54 11.76 6.11 -28.59
CA GLU A 54 13.05 6.47 -28.00
C GLU A 54 13.35 5.63 -26.76
N THR A 55 14.62 5.33 -26.52
CA THR A 55 15.09 4.62 -25.32
C THR A 55 15.74 5.55 -24.31
N ILE A 56 15.91 5.05 -23.09
CA ILE A 56 16.64 5.68 -21.99
C ILE A 56 17.43 4.60 -21.24
N GLU A 57 18.61 4.96 -20.73
CA GLU A 57 19.42 4.11 -19.87
C GLU A 57 19.36 4.62 -18.42
N LEU A 58 19.19 3.70 -17.47
CA LEU A 58 19.27 3.99 -16.03
C LEU A 58 19.95 2.82 -15.32
N ALA A 59 20.95 3.12 -14.48
CA ALA A 59 21.74 2.12 -13.73
C ALA A 59 22.35 0.99 -14.60
N GLY A 60 22.70 1.27 -15.87
CA GLY A 60 23.21 0.26 -16.81
C GLY A 60 22.13 -0.70 -17.34
N ILE A 61 20.87 -0.26 -17.37
CA ILE A 61 19.73 -0.98 -17.95
C ILE A 61 19.01 -0.03 -18.92
N THR A 62 18.90 -0.45 -20.18
CA THR A 62 18.20 0.31 -21.23
C THR A 62 16.76 -0.17 -21.39
N PHE A 63 15.82 0.75 -21.53
CA PHE A 63 14.40 0.48 -21.80
C PHE A 63 13.79 1.61 -22.64
N THR A 64 12.60 1.41 -23.21
CA THR A 64 11.88 2.48 -23.93
C THR A 64 11.43 3.60 -23.00
N LYS A 65 11.43 4.85 -23.44
CA LYS A 65 10.86 5.96 -22.67
C LYS A 65 9.39 5.63 -22.31
N PRO A 66 8.92 5.94 -21.10
CA PRO A 66 7.55 5.66 -20.67
C PRO A 66 6.47 6.15 -21.64
N LEU A 67 5.27 5.58 -21.52
CA LEU A 67 4.10 6.05 -22.25
C LEU A 67 3.72 7.46 -21.78
N THR A 68 3.54 8.40 -22.72
CA THR A 68 3.02 9.74 -22.43
C THR A 68 1.50 9.79 -22.64
N ILE A 69 0.84 10.82 -22.10
CA ILE A 69 -0.62 10.93 -22.18
C ILE A 69 -1.11 11.14 -23.63
N ASP A 70 -0.31 11.80 -24.47
CA ASP A 70 -0.58 12.06 -25.89
C ASP A 70 -0.43 10.82 -26.78
N GLU A 71 0.05 9.71 -26.21
CA GLU A 71 0.15 8.39 -26.85
C GLU A 71 -0.84 7.38 -26.29
N TYR A 72 -1.49 7.67 -25.16
CA TYR A 72 -2.48 6.79 -24.57
C TYR A 72 -3.79 6.83 -25.38
N LYS A 73 -4.29 5.65 -25.75
CA LYS A 73 -5.62 5.49 -26.33
C LYS A 73 -6.53 4.85 -25.27
N ALA A 74 -7.70 5.47 -25.02
CA ALA A 74 -8.67 4.95 -24.06
C ALA A 74 -9.06 3.49 -24.41
N GLY A 75 -9.03 2.60 -23.42
CA GLY A 75 -9.28 1.16 -23.60
C GLY A 75 -8.08 0.35 -24.12
N GLN A 76 -6.90 0.96 -24.32
CA GLN A 76 -5.67 0.23 -24.60
C GLN A 76 -5.14 -0.47 -23.34
N ASP A 77 -4.72 -1.72 -23.47
CA ASP A 77 -3.92 -2.42 -22.46
C ASP A 77 -2.54 -1.75 -22.30
N VAL A 78 -2.24 -1.32 -21.08
CA VAL A 78 -0.96 -0.70 -20.69
C VAL A 78 -0.41 -1.29 -19.40
N PHE A 79 0.91 -1.25 -19.25
CA PHE A 79 1.65 -1.95 -18.19
C PHE A 79 2.12 -0.95 -17.13
N VAL A 80 1.42 -0.91 -16.00
CA VAL A 80 1.69 0.01 -14.89
C VAL A 80 2.65 -0.63 -13.89
N ILE A 81 3.68 0.11 -13.51
CA ILE A 81 4.77 -0.32 -12.63
C ILE A 81 4.43 0.03 -11.18
N ASN A 82 4.41 -0.95 -10.29
CA ASN A 82 4.37 -0.75 -8.84
C ASN A 82 5.79 -0.88 -8.25
N THR A 83 6.20 0.11 -7.46
CA THR A 83 7.52 0.14 -6.78
C THR A 83 7.46 -0.23 -5.30
N TYR A 84 6.28 -0.14 -4.65
CA TYR A 84 6.16 -0.42 -3.21
C TYR A 84 6.15 -1.92 -2.91
N LEU A 85 5.36 -2.68 -3.68
CA LEU A 85 5.56 -4.11 -3.89
C LEU A 85 5.94 -4.27 -5.36
N PRO A 86 7.17 -4.69 -5.71
CA PRO A 86 7.62 -4.82 -7.10
C PRO A 86 6.75 -5.78 -7.92
N SER A 87 5.83 -5.21 -8.71
CA SER A 87 4.89 -5.91 -9.58
C SER A 87 4.49 -5.03 -10.76
N ILE A 88 3.91 -5.66 -11.79
CA ILE A 88 3.42 -4.96 -12.99
C ILE A 88 1.94 -5.31 -13.19
N TYR A 89 1.11 -4.28 -13.31
CA TYR A 89 -0.32 -4.42 -13.52
C TYR A 89 -0.69 -4.10 -14.97
N ILE A 90 -1.41 -5.00 -15.65
CA ILE A 90 -2.04 -4.71 -16.94
C ILE A 90 -3.37 -4.00 -16.66
N ILE A 91 -3.52 -2.77 -17.14
CA ILE A 91 -4.75 -1.99 -17.05
C ILE A 91 -5.24 -1.71 -18.47
N GLY A 92 -6.47 -2.14 -18.77
CA GLY A 92 -7.14 -1.95 -20.07
C GLY A 92 -8.32 -0.98 -20.03
N PHE A 93 -8.41 -0.14 -18.99
CA PHE A 93 -9.50 0.81 -18.77
C PHE A 93 -8.99 2.10 -18.15
N GLU A 94 -9.60 3.23 -18.51
CA GLU A 94 -9.16 4.54 -18.06
C GLU A 94 -9.57 4.80 -16.60
N THR A 95 -8.63 5.35 -15.82
CA THR A 95 -8.88 5.81 -14.43
C THR A 95 -8.01 7.02 -14.11
N ALA A 96 -8.42 7.84 -13.14
CA ALA A 96 -7.61 8.95 -12.66
C ALA A 96 -6.21 8.49 -12.19
N ALA A 97 -6.13 7.34 -11.51
CA ALA A 97 -4.88 6.74 -11.06
C ALA A 97 -3.97 6.30 -12.24
N LEU A 98 -4.54 5.75 -13.31
CA LEU A 98 -3.78 5.42 -14.52
C LEU A 98 -3.24 6.70 -15.20
N ILE A 99 -4.08 7.73 -15.34
CA ILE A 99 -3.68 9.02 -15.94
C ILE A 99 -2.55 9.67 -15.12
N GLU A 100 -2.61 9.58 -13.79
CA GLU A 100 -1.52 10.05 -12.93
C GLU A 100 -0.24 9.21 -13.08
N ALA A 101 -0.35 7.87 -13.13
CA ALA A 101 0.79 6.99 -13.35
C ALA A 101 1.49 7.26 -14.70
N ILE A 102 0.71 7.50 -15.77
CA ILE A 102 1.20 7.92 -17.09
C ILE A 102 1.97 9.25 -16.96
N LYS A 103 1.36 10.28 -16.37
CA LYS A 103 1.98 11.61 -16.16
C LYS A 103 3.25 11.56 -15.30
N ARG A 104 3.36 10.59 -14.39
CA ARG A 104 4.55 10.35 -13.55
C ARG A 104 5.57 9.39 -14.19
N GLY A 105 5.32 8.85 -15.38
CA GLY A 105 6.24 7.98 -16.12
C GLY A 105 6.32 6.52 -15.63
N PHE A 106 5.32 6.03 -14.89
CA PHE A 106 5.26 4.66 -14.34
C PHE A 106 4.48 3.68 -15.24
N VAL A 107 4.30 4.00 -16.53
CA VAL A 107 3.47 3.21 -17.45
C VAL A 107 4.22 2.92 -18.75
N GLN A 108 4.12 1.68 -19.22
CA GLN A 108 4.79 1.18 -20.42
C GLN A 108 3.82 0.55 -21.41
N ARG A 109 4.30 0.46 -22.66
CA ARG A 109 3.56 -0.09 -23.82
C ARG A 109 3.58 -1.62 -23.87
N ASP A 110 4.50 -2.25 -23.15
CA ASP A 110 4.72 -3.69 -23.12
C ASP A 110 5.30 -4.15 -21.78
N ALA A 111 5.24 -5.47 -21.52
CA ALA A 111 5.70 -6.08 -20.27
C ALA A 111 7.22 -6.13 -20.12
N GLU A 112 7.99 -6.11 -21.21
CA GLU A 112 9.45 -6.29 -21.16
C GLU A 112 10.12 -4.98 -20.74
N ASN A 113 9.73 -3.86 -21.35
CA ASN A 113 10.13 -2.53 -20.92
C ASN A 113 9.60 -2.19 -19.52
N ALA A 114 8.41 -2.66 -19.13
CA ALA A 114 7.94 -2.54 -17.75
C ALA A 114 8.86 -3.28 -16.75
N LYS A 115 9.29 -4.51 -17.08
CA LYS A 115 10.25 -5.29 -16.27
C LYS A 115 11.63 -4.63 -16.22
N LEU A 116 12.13 -4.12 -17.35
CA LEU A 116 13.43 -3.45 -17.43
C LEU A 116 13.43 -2.12 -16.66
N GLN A 117 12.40 -1.30 -16.79
CA GLN A 117 12.25 -0.04 -16.07
C GLN A 117 12.16 -0.26 -14.54
N LEU A 118 11.36 -1.24 -14.09
CA LEU A 118 11.26 -1.56 -12.65
C LEU A 118 12.59 -2.06 -12.09
N LYS A 119 13.30 -2.93 -12.82
CA LYS A 119 14.67 -3.35 -12.46
C LYS A 119 15.65 -2.17 -12.42
N ALA A 120 15.56 -1.24 -13.37
CA ALA A 120 16.40 -0.05 -13.44
C ALA A 120 16.16 0.91 -12.25
N PHE A 121 14.89 1.16 -11.90
CA PHE A 121 14.53 1.96 -10.73
C PHE A 121 15.03 1.32 -9.43
N SER A 122 14.79 0.03 -9.21
CA SER A 122 15.27 -0.64 -7.99
C SER A 122 16.79 -0.64 -7.90
N LYS A 123 17.50 -0.93 -9.01
CA LYS A 123 18.96 -0.91 -9.04
C LYS A 123 19.54 0.49 -8.80
N ALA A 124 18.90 1.54 -9.34
CA ALA A 124 19.27 2.93 -9.06
C ALA A 124 19.05 3.34 -7.59
N LEU A 125 18.14 2.68 -6.89
CA LEU A 125 17.86 2.86 -5.45
C LEU A 125 18.65 1.88 -4.54
N GLY A 126 19.54 1.04 -5.10
CA GLY A 126 20.36 0.09 -4.34
C GLY A 126 19.70 -1.27 -4.04
N PHE A 127 18.59 -1.62 -4.70
CA PHE A 127 17.87 -2.88 -4.53
C PHE A 127 17.92 -3.76 -5.80
N GLU A 128 18.25 -5.04 -5.66
CA GLU A 128 18.24 -5.99 -6.80
C GLU A 128 16.96 -6.82 -6.86
N ILE A 129 16.18 -6.67 -7.93
CA ILE A 129 15.05 -7.57 -8.23
C ILE A 129 15.58 -8.77 -9.03
N ASN A 130 16.03 -9.79 -8.29
CA ASN A 130 16.52 -11.05 -8.82
C ASN A 130 15.39 -12.09 -9.05
N ASN A 131 14.18 -11.85 -8.54
CA ASN A 131 12.99 -12.66 -8.83
C ASN A 131 12.37 -12.31 -10.18
N ASP A 132 11.60 -13.26 -10.74
CA ASP A 132 10.74 -13.00 -11.89
C ASP A 132 9.57 -12.09 -11.47
N LEU A 133 9.44 -10.96 -12.16
CA LEU A 133 8.40 -9.96 -11.89
C LEU A 133 7.04 -10.47 -12.36
N SER A 134 6.07 -10.53 -11.44
CA SER A 134 4.70 -10.87 -11.75
C SER A 134 4.04 -9.78 -12.60
N VAL A 135 3.47 -10.19 -13.72
CA VAL A 135 2.61 -9.36 -14.58
C VAL A 135 1.19 -9.88 -14.42
N VAL A 136 0.29 -9.04 -13.93
CA VAL A 136 -1.08 -9.44 -13.51
C VAL A 136 -2.10 -8.46 -14.07
N ARG A 137 -3.22 -8.94 -14.63
CA ARG A 137 -4.29 -8.04 -15.09
C ARG A 137 -5.05 -7.49 -13.87
N LEU A 138 -5.26 -6.18 -13.81
CA LEU A 138 -5.89 -5.53 -12.66
C LEU A 138 -7.35 -6.02 -12.52
N GLY A 139 -7.65 -6.69 -11.41
CA GLY A 139 -8.92 -7.39 -11.15
C GLY A 139 -8.84 -8.92 -11.26
N GLU A 140 -7.83 -9.46 -11.95
CA GLU A 140 -7.59 -10.91 -12.10
C GLU A 140 -6.42 -11.39 -11.24
N GLU A 141 -6.27 -10.87 -10.02
CA GLU A 141 -5.21 -11.32 -9.13
C GLU A 141 -5.33 -12.83 -8.81
N PRO A 142 -4.24 -13.61 -8.94
CA PRO A 142 -4.29 -15.06 -8.73
C PRO A 142 -4.64 -15.36 -7.28
N LYS A 143 -5.89 -15.80 -7.05
CA LYS A 143 -6.43 -16.20 -5.74
C LYS A 143 -5.47 -17.17 -5.06
N LYS A 144 -4.74 -16.69 -4.04
CA LYS A 144 -3.69 -17.44 -3.33
C LYS A 144 -4.20 -18.84 -2.98
N GLN A 145 -3.66 -19.87 -3.64
CA GLN A 145 -4.06 -21.24 -3.35
C GLN A 145 -3.74 -21.56 -1.89
N ARG A 146 -4.79 -21.75 -1.11
CA ARG A 146 -4.72 -22.02 0.32
C ARG A 146 -4.13 -23.41 0.50
N GLY A 147 -2.82 -23.48 0.74
CA GLY A 147 -2.05 -24.72 0.78
C GLY A 147 -2.73 -25.77 1.67
N LYS A 148 -3.20 -26.86 1.06
CA LYS A 148 -3.74 -28.00 1.82
C LYS A 148 -2.59 -28.61 2.63
N LYS A 149 -2.78 -28.72 3.96
CA LYS A 149 -1.93 -29.59 4.78
C LYS A 149 -1.95 -31.01 4.18
N SER A 150 -0.78 -31.63 4.13
CA SER A 150 -0.61 -32.98 3.62
C SER A 150 -1.31 -34.01 4.51
N LYS A 151 -2.13 -34.86 3.88
CA LYS A 151 -2.27 -36.26 4.27
C LYS A 151 -2.34 -37.08 2.99
N ALA A 152 -1.55 -38.15 2.91
CA ALA A 152 -1.48 -38.99 1.72
C ALA A 152 -2.63 -40.00 1.70
N GLU A 153 -3.15 -40.28 0.51
CA GLU A 153 -3.20 -41.63 -0.08
C GLU A 153 -3.62 -41.57 -1.56
N LYS A 154 -3.45 -42.68 -2.27
CA LYS A 154 -3.74 -42.92 -3.71
C LYS A 154 -4.37 -44.32 -3.80
N PRO A 155 -5.25 -44.63 -4.78
CA PRO A 155 -4.87 -44.63 -6.20
C PRO A 155 -5.94 -44.10 -7.17
N SER A 156 -5.97 -44.67 -8.37
CA SER A 156 -6.68 -44.36 -9.63
C SER A 156 -8.21 -44.61 -9.57
N ASP A 157 -9.07 -44.27 -10.54
CA ASP A 157 -8.95 -44.48 -12.00
C ASP A 157 -9.71 -43.49 -12.94
N VAL A 158 -9.71 -43.81 -14.23
CA VAL A 158 -9.90 -42.98 -15.44
C VAL A 158 -11.38 -42.78 -15.90
N ILE A 159 -11.60 -41.86 -16.85
CA ILE A 159 -12.66 -41.78 -17.91
C ILE A 159 -13.62 -40.55 -17.84
N SER A 160 -13.93 -40.04 -19.04
CA SER A 160 -14.73 -38.87 -19.42
C SER A 160 -16.26 -39.01 -19.27
N ALA A 161 -16.99 -37.89 -19.29
CA ALA A 161 -18.11 -37.63 -20.23
C ALA A 161 -18.69 -36.19 -20.06
N GLU A 162 -19.44 -35.73 -21.07
CA GLU A 162 -20.20 -34.47 -21.06
C GLU A 162 -21.61 -34.63 -20.46
N THR A 163 -22.20 -33.56 -19.92
CA THR A 163 -23.63 -33.24 -20.15
C THR A 163 -23.98 -31.80 -19.74
N GLN A 164 -24.79 -31.12 -20.57
CA GLN A 164 -25.69 -30.05 -20.13
C GLN A 164 -27.05 -30.70 -19.74
N PRO A 165 -27.97 -30.00 -19.03
CA PRO A 165 -29.01 -29.28 -19.77
C PRO A 165 -29.68 -28.05 -19.09
N THR A 166 -30.16 -27.14 -19.95
CA THR A 166 -31.51 -26.52 -19.99
C THR A 166 -32.21 -26.00 -18.72
N ILE A 167 -32.29 -24.66 -18.63
CA ILE A 167 -33.49 -23.78 -18.46
C ILE A 167 -34.77 -24.39 -17.84
N VAL A 168 -35.31 -23.73 -16.80
CA VAL A 168 -36.77 -23.53 -16.60
C VAL A 168 -37.02 -22.09 -16.16
N ILE A 169 -38.10 -21.47 -16.65
CA ILE A 169 -38.59 -20.13 -16.27
C ILE A 169 -40.00 -20.29 -15.67
N THR A 170 -40.34 -19.49 -14.66
CA THR A 170 -41.74 -19.29 -14.22
C THR A 170 -42.03 -17.81 -13.95
N GLU A 171 -42.97 -17.27 -14.75
CA GLU A 171 -43.63 -15.96 -14.66
C GLU A 171 -44.52 -15.84 -13.39
N GLN A 172 -45.21 -14.75 -12.99
CA GLN A 172 -45.67 -13.45 -13.58
C GLN A 172 -45.98 -12.49 -12.35
N THR A 173 -46.41 -11.21 -12.32
CA THR A 173 -46.90 -10.08 -13.18
C THR A 173 -46.11 -8.77 -12.87
N ASN A 174 -46.35 -7.49 -13.28
CA ASN A 174 -47.49 -6.62 -13.68
C ASN A 174 -48.48 -6.24 -12.54
N VAL A 175 -49.09 -5.03 -12.41
CA VAL A 175 -49.18 -3.75 -13.19
C VAL A 175 -49.61 -2.61 -12.19
N THR A 176 -48.90 -1.47 -11.98
CA THR A 176 -48.93 -0.12 -12.62
C THR A 176 -49.80 0.97 -11.92
N THR A 177 -49.45 2.26 -12.11
CA THR A 177 -50.21 3.54 -11.80
C THR A 177 -50.31 3.96 -10.30
N SER A 178 -50.32 5.24 -9.89
CA SER A 178 -50.43 6.56 -10.58
C SER A 178 -49.55 7.67 -9.92
N GLU A 179 -49.62 8.91 -10.42
CA GLU A 179 -48.82 10.10 -10.02
C GLU A 179 -49.38 10.92 -8.82
N ASP A 180 -48.49 11.82 -8.33
CA ASP A 180 -48.69 13.11 -7.62
C ASP A 180 -49.41 13.17 -6.25
N LEU A 181 -48.68 13.70 -5.25
CA LEU A 181 -49.11 14.87 -4.46
C LEU A 181 -47.93 15.44 -3.64
N LEU A 182 -47.72 16.77 -3.71
CA LEU A 182 -46.59 17.48 -3.07
C LEU A 182 -46.84 17.84 -1.60
N VAL A 183 -46.03 17.29 -0.67
CA VAL A 183 -45.77 17.86 0.66
C VAL A 183 -44.30 17.63 1.05
N PRO A 184 -43.53 18.66 1.49
CA PRO A 184 -42.15 18.49 1.95
C PRO A 184 -42.09 18.19 3.45
N GLU A 185 -41.89 16.93 3.84
CA GLU A 185 -41.58 16.56 5.23
C GLU A 185 -40.08 16.37 5.48
N THR A 186 -39.59 17.05 6.52
CA THR A 186 -38.20 17.08 6.99
C THR A 186 -37.74 15.71 7.50
N ASN A 187 -37.24 14.87 6.60
CA ASN A 187 -36.68 13.57 6.98
C ASN A 187 -35.25 13.73 7.51
N GLU A 188 -35.13 13.82 8.83
CA GLU A 188 -33.90 13.44 9.53
C GLU A 188 -33.48 12.02 9.10
N PRO A 189 -32.17 11.74 8.92
CA PRO A 189 -31.73 10.42 8.51
C PRO A 189 -32.04 9.40 9.60
N LYS A 190 -33.04 8.53 9.36
CA LYS A 190 -33.41 7.42 10.23
C LYS A 190 -32.24 6.44 10.32
N ILE A 191 -31.38 6.65 11.32
CA ILE A 191 -30.25 5.77 11.61
C ILE A 191 -30.80 4.38 11.94
N ASP A 192 -30.35 3.37 11.21
CA ASP A 192 -30.81 1.99 11.38
C ASP A 192 -30.52 1.49 12.81
N PRO A 193 -31.55 1.06 13.58
CA PRO A 193 -31.37 0.54 14.93
C PRO A 193 -30.60 -0.79 14.98
N GLU A 194 -30.49 -1.52 13.89
CA GLU A 194 -29.62 -2.70 13.80
C GLU A 194 -28.14 -2.30 13.68
N TYR A 195 -27.83 -1.29 12.84
CA TYR A 195 -26.49 -0.70 12.76
C TYR A 195 -26.02 -0.15 14.12
N LEU A 196 -26.87 0.58 14.86
CA LEU A 196 -26.49 1.13 16.18
C LEU A 196 -26.16 0.03 17.20
N LYS A 197 -26.94 -1.06 17.23
CA LYS A 197 -26.67 -2.22 18.10
C LYS A 197 -25.39 -2.94 17.70
N ALA A 198 -25.15 -3.10 16.40
CA ALA A 198 -23.92 -3.71 15.88
C ALA A 198 -22.69 -2.84 16.21
N LEU A 199 -22.80 -1.52 16.10
CA LEU A 199 -21.73 -0.58 16.47
C LEU A 199 -21.39 -0.66 17.96
N ASP A 200 -22.36 -0.55 18.86
CA ASP A 200 -22.08 -0.58 20.30
C ASP A 200 -21.46 -1.94 20.73
N ALA A 201 -21.96 -3.06 20.20
CA ALA A 201 -21.38 -4.38 20.44
C ALA A 201 -19.93 -4.52 19.94
N LEU A 202 -19.60 -3.92 18.78
CA LEU A 202 -18.22 -3.91 18.25
C LEU A 202 -17.32 -2.95 19.03
N LEU A 203 -17.80 -1.76 19.40
CA LEU A 203 -17.07 -0.81 20.25
C LEU A 203 -16.77 -1.39 21.64
N GLN A 204 -17.72 -2.11 22.23
CA GLN A 204 -17.53 -2.80 23.50
C GLN A 204 -16.47 -3.90 23.37
N ARG A 205 -16.53 -4.71 22.31
CA ARG A 205 -15.52 -5.73 22.02
C ARG A 205 -14.12 -5.15 21.80
N VAL A 206 -14.00 -3.96 21.21
CA VAL A 206 -12.71 -3.24 21.09
C VAL A 206 -12.17 -2.88 22.48
N LYS A 207 -12.97 -2.31 23.37
CA LYS A 207 -12.54 -1.99 24.75
C LYS A 207 -12.07 -3.21 25.53
N GLU A 208 -12.76 -4.34 25.36
CA GLU A 208 -12.46 -5.61 26.06
C GLU A 208 -11.25 -6.37 25.48
N SER A 209 -10.77 -5.99 24.30
CA SER A 209 -9.64 -6.64 23.63
C SER A 209 -8.30 -6.34 24.32
N LYS A 210 -7.46 -7.39 24.43
CA LYS A 210 -6.16 -7.37 25.12
C LYS A 210 -4.97 -7.53 24.17
N THR A 211 -5.23 -7.85 22.90
CA THR A 211 -4.21 -8.04 21.86
C THR A 211 -4.55 -7.24 20.61
N PRO A 212 -3.53 -6.78 19.85
CA PRO A 212 -3.75 -6.14 18.55
C PRO A 212 -4.55 -7.02 17.57
N GLU A 213 -4.42 -8.33 17.65
CA GLU A 213 -5.14 -9.32 16.84
C GLU A 213 -6.64 -9.34 17.15
N GLU A 214 -7.03 -9.21 18.43
CA GLU A 214 -8.43 -9.09 18.85
C GLU A 214 -9.03 -7.75 18.42
N VAL A 215 -8.29 -6.64 18.61
CA VAL A 215 -8.73 -5.30 18.16
C VAL A 215 -8.91 -5.27 16.65
N ASN A 216 -8.03 -5.90 15.87
CA ASN A 216 -8.17 -5.98 14.41
C ASN A 216 -9.21 -7.04 13.94
N ALA A 217 -9.78 -7.85 14.85
CA ALA A 217 -10.78 -8.84 14.47
C ALA A 217 -12.15 -8.23 14.17
N VAL A 218 -12.48 -7.03 14.69
CA VAL A 218 -13.83 -6.44 14.50
C VAL A 218 -14.13 -6.08 13.04
N TYR A 219 -13.12 -5.74 12.24
CA TYR A 219 -13.26 -5.48 10.79
C TYR A 219 -13.82 -6.66 9.97
N ARG A 220 -13.86 -7.87 10.55
CA ARG A 220 -14.50 -9.03 9.90
C ARG A 220 -16.02 -8.91 9.86
N TYR A 221 -16.61 -8.12 10.76
CA TYR A 221 -18.06 -7.96 10.91
C TYR A 221 -18.62 -6.72 10.18
N THR A 222 -17.78 -5.73 9.85
CA THR A 222 -18.19 -4.47 9.19
C THR A 222 -18.11 -4.51 7.65
N ARG A 223 -18.06 -5.70 7.04
CA ARG A 223 -17.86 -5.89 5.59
C ARG A 223 -18.94 -5.29 4.68
N THR A 224 -20.11 -4.98 5.24
CA THR A 224 -21.27 -4.41 4.54
C THR A 224 -21.48 -2.93 4.85
N TRP A 225 -20.61 -2.32 5.66
CA TRP A 225 -20.74 -0.94 6.12
C TRP A 225 -20.10 0.03 5.13
N ASN A 226 -20.64 1.26 5.06
CA ASN A 226 -19.99 2.35 4.35
C ASN A 226 -18.96 3.10 5.23
N ASP A 227 -18.15 3.95 4.61
CA ASP A 227 -17.03 4.63 5.29
C ASP A 227 -17.48 5.45 6.53
N LYS A 228 -18.62 6.13 6.44
CA LYS A 228 -19.19 6.93 7.56
C LYS A 228 -19.71 6.06 8.71
N GLN A 229 -20.12 4.83 8.41
CA GLN A 229 -20.48 3.83 9.43
C GLN A 229 -19.23 3.22 10.10
N MET A 230 -18.12 3.12 9.35
CA MET A 230 -16.87 2.54 9.82
C MET A 230 -16.02 3.54 10.64
N GLU A 231 -16.11 4.84 10.36
CA GLU A 231 -15.42 5.94 11.06
C GLU A 231 -15.39 5.83 12.61
N PRO A 232 -16.52 5.68 13.34
CA PRO A 232 -16.49 5.55 14.80
C PRO A 232 -15.73 4.31 15.30
N LEU A 233 -15.72 3.21 14.53
CA LEU A 233 -14.99 1.99 14.88
C LEU A 233 -13.48 2.12 14.57
N LEU A 234 -13.12 2.81 13.48
CA LEU A 234 -11.73 3.17 13.17
C LEU A 234 -11.11 3.98 14.32
N VAL A 235 -11.77 5.06 14.75
CA VAL A 235 -11.28 5.91 15.86
C VAL A 235 -11.11 5.10 17.15
N ALA A 236 -12.07 4.24 17.50
CA ALA A 236 -12.00 3.42 18.70
C ALA A 236 -10.90 2.34 18.65
N THR A 237 -10.73 1.66 17.51
CA THR A 237 -9.68 0.63 17.33
C THR A 237 -8.29 1.25 17.35
N HIS A 238 -8.06 2.38 16.65
CA HIS A 238 -6.79 3.10 16.70
C HIS A 238 -6.43 3.51 18.13
N LYS A 239 -7.38 4.07 18.89
CA LYS A 239 -7.17 4.43 20.31
C LYS A 239 -6.80 3.21 21.17
N ARG A 240 -7.49 2.07 21.02
CA ARG A 240 -7.16 0.86 21.80
C ARG A 240 -5.80 0.26 21.41
N LEU A 241 -5.41 0.34 20.14
CA LEU A 241 -4.06 -0.09 19.72
C LEU A 241 -2.97 0.80 20.34
N GLU A 242 -3.17 2.11 20.39
CA GLU A 242 -2.26 3.05 21.05
C GLU A 242 -2.18 2.83 22.57
N GLU A 243 -3.30 2.49 23.22
CA GLU A 243 -3.32 2.07 24.63
C GLU A 243 -2.54 0.75 24.85
N LEU A 244 -2.78 -0.27 24.03
CA LEU A 244 -2.05 -1.55 24.11
C LEU A 244 -0.54 -1.39 23.83
N GLU A 245 -0.16 -0.46 22.97
CA GLU A 245 1.25 -0.13 22.72
C GLU A 245 1.90 0.55 23.95
N LYS A 246 1.19 1.47 24.61
CA LYS A 246 1.65 2.09 25.88
C LYS A 246 1.70 1.10 27.04
N GLU A 247 0.70 0.22 27.16
CA GLU A 247 0.70 -0.90 28.12
C GLU A 247 1.92 -1.79 27.88
N LYS A 248 2.22 -2.13 26.61
CA LYS A 248 3.39 -2.95 26.25
C LYS A 248 4.72 -2.24 26.49
N ALA A 249 4.85 -0.96 26.15
CA ALA A 249 6.08 -0.19 26.35
C ALA A 249 6.40 -0.04 27.84
N SER A 250 5.43 0.39 28.65
CA SER A 250 5.60 0.56 30.11
C SER A 250 5.87 -0.75 30.87
N ALA A 251 5.52 -1.90 30.30
CA ALA A 251 5.80 -3.23 30.86
C ALA A 251 7.13 -3.86 30.40
N ASN A 252 7.77 -3.39 29.32
CA ASN A 252 8.95 -4.04 28.73
C ASN A 252 10.19 -3.12 28.65
N GLU A 253 10.03 -1.80 28.63
CA GLU A 253 11.18 -0.90 28.76
C GLU A 253 11.53 -0.75 30.25
N PRO A 254 12.76 -1.10 30.70
CA PRO A 254 13.19 -0.72 32.03
C PRO A 254 13.20 0.82 32.13
N PRO A 255 12.82 1.41 33.28
CA PRO A 255 12.71 2.86 33.43
C PRO A 255 14.00 3.55 32.97
N SER A 256 13.89 4.69 32.28
CA SER A 256 15.06 5.31 31.63
C SER A 256 16.27 5.45 32.57
N LEU A 257 17.49 5.33 32.05
CA LEU A 257 18.72 5.33 32.87
C LEU A 257 18.79 6.54 33.83
N MET A 258 18.29 7.70 33.40
CA MET A 258 18.14 8.90 34.22
C MET A 258 17.27 8.66 35.48
N VAL A 259 16.16 7.95 35.34
CA VAL A 259 15.26 7.58 36.45
C VAL A 259 15.95 6.56 37.35
N GLN A 260 16.59 5.52 36.79
CA GLN A 260 17.34 4.53 37.58
C GLN A 260 18.41 5.20 38.46
N ILE A 261 19.15 6.16 37.89
CA ILE A 261 20.14 6.97 38.61
C ILE A 261 19.48 7.81 39.72
N GLN A 262 18.30 8.39 39.48
CA GLN A 262 17.57 9.18 40.49
C GLN A 262 16.96 8.31 41.60
N THR A 263 16.62 7.05 41.32
CA THR A 263 16.01 6.11 42.29
C THR A 263 17.01 5.10 42.86
N ALA A 264 18.32 5.23 42.58
CA ALA A 264 19.32 4.27 43.04
C ALA A 264 19.31 4.18 44.58
N PRO A 265 19.08 2.99 45.17
CA PRO A 265 18.91 2.84 46.62
C PRO A 265 20.21 3.01 47.42
N ASP A 266 21.37 2.73 46.83
CA ASP A 266 22.66 2.76 47.51
C ASP A 266 23.81 3.16 46.57
N LEU A 267 25.01 3.32 47.12
CA LEU A 267 26.20 3.70 46.35
C LEU A 267 26.59 2.60 45.35
N THR A 268 26.42 1.32 45.71
CA THR A 268 26.79 0.16 44.89
C THR A 268 25.99 0.09 43.59
N THR A 269 24.67 0.31 43.67
CA THR A 269 23.79 0.38 42.49
C THR A 269 24.06 1.64 41.66
N LEU A 270 24.41 2.76 42.28
CA LEU A 270 24.78 3.98 41.57
C LEU A 270 26.12 3.83 40.81
N ASP A 271 27.12 3.18 41.39
CA ASP A 271 28.40 2.87 40.75
C ASP A 271 28.21 1.97 39.52
N ALA A 272 27.33 0.96 39.61
CA ALA A 272 26.97 0.11 38.47
C ALA A 272 26.32 0.92 37.33
N LEU A 273 25.41 1.84 37.67
CA LEU A 273 24.78 2.74 36.70
C LEU A 273 25.77 3.75 36.10
N GLU A 274 26.83 4.15 36.80
CA GLU A 274 27.88 5.02 36.26
C GLU A 274 28.65 4.34 35.11
N ILE A 275 28.85 3.00 35.19
CA ILE A 275 29.41 2.20 34.08
C ILE A 275 28.46 2.20 32.88
N ASP A 276 27.15 2.02 33.10
CA ASP A 276 26.14 2.09 32.05
C ASP A 276 25.98 3.48 31.43
N VAL A 277 26.32 4.56 32.16
CA VAL A 277 26.44 5.92 31.61
C VAL A 277 27.65 6.02 30.68
N ALA A 278 28.81 5.52 31.08
CA ALA A 278 30.03 5.54 30.27
C ALA A 278 29.90 4.77 28.95
N ALA A 279 28.97 3.80 28.87
CA ALA A 279 28.60 3.08 27.66
C ALA A 279 27.61 3.81 26.73
N ARG A 280 27.12 5.01 27.08
CA ARG A 280 26.21 5.82 26.24
C ARG A 280 26.95 6.79 25.32
N ASP A 281 26.20 7.34 24.38
CA ASP A 281 26.69 8.35 23.43
C ASP A 281 27.36 9.55 24.14
N PRO A 282 28.56 9.99 23.70
CA PRO A 282 29.30 11.09 24.33
C PRO A 282 28.55 12.42 24.46
N GLN A 283 27.54 12.68 23.64
CA GLN A 283 26.70 13.88 23.73
C GLN A 283 25.71 13.80 24.92
N ILE A 284 25.37 12.60 25.37
CA ILE A 284 24.39 12.34 26.44
C ILE A 284 25.10 12.12 27.79
N GLN A 285 26.32 11.56 27.80
CA GLN A 285 27.10 11.30 29.02
C GLN A 285 27.15 12.48 30.01
N PRO A 286 27.44 13.75 29.62
CA PRO A 286 27.60 14.84 30.58
C PRO A 286 26.31 15.14 31.37
N LYS A 287 25.15 14.97 30.73
CA LYS A 287 23.84 15.16 31.37
C LYS A 287 23.54 14.05 32.37
N LEU A 288 23.83 12.80 32.00
CA LEU A 288 23.64 11.64 32.88
C LEU A 288 24.58 11.69 34.09
N MET A 289 25.86 12.02 33.89
CA MET A 289 26.84 12.24 34.97
C MET A 289 26.42 13.37 35.93
N GLY A 290 25.66 14.36 35.46
CA GLY A 290 25.04 15.37 36.32
C GLY A 290 24.05 14.78 37.32
N TYR A 291 23.21 13.83 36.89
CA TYR A 291 22.30 13.12 37.80
C TYR A 291 23.05 12.15 38.72
N VAL A 292 24.09 11.46 38.24
CA VAL A 292 24.92 10.56 39.06
C VAL A 292 25.56 11.34 40.22
N ARG A 293 26.18 12.50 39.95
CA ARG A 293 26.75 13.37 41.00
C ARG A 293 25.70 13.85 42.01
N LYS A 294 24.49 14.20 41.55
CA LYS A 294 23.39 14.60 42.44
C LYS A 294 22.97 13.45 43.35
N ARG A 295 22.76 12.24 42.80
CA ARG A 295 22.38 11.07 43.61
C ARG A 295 23.49 10.64 44.56
N ARG A 296 24.75 10.67 44.12
CA ARG A 296 25.92 10.36 44.95
C ARG A 296 25.95 11.27 46.18
N TYR A 297 25.75 12.58 45.99
CA TYR A 297 25.63 13.55 47.08
C TYR A 297 24.45 13.26 48.02
N GLU A 298 23.27 12.90 47.51
CA GLU A 298 22.09 12.53 48.31
C GLU A 298 22.29 11.26 49.16
N LEU A 299 23.10 10.31 48.67
CA LEU A 299 23.40 9.05 49.37
C LEU A 299 24.56 9.19 50.36
N GLU A 300 25.58 10.00 50.03
CA GLU A 300 26.72 10.31 50.90
C GLU A 300 26.36 11.30 52.01
N ASN A 301 25.41 12.21 51.75
CA ASN A 301 24.87 13.17 52.71
C ASN A 301 23.37 12.91 52.90
N PRO A 302 22.98 11.82 53.60
CA PRO A 302 21.60 11.57 53.96
C PRO A 302 21.13 12.70 54.88
N THR A 303 20.48 13.70 54.28
CA THR A 303 19.77 14.75 55.00
C THR A 303 18.76 14.04 55.90
N PRO A 304 18.66 14.34 57.20
CA PRO A 304 17.83 13.57 58.12
C PRO A 304 16.41 13.47 57.58
N THR A 305 16.04 12.28 57.09
CA THR A 305 14.81 12.09 56.34
C THR A 305 13.66 12.47 57.25
N GLN A 306 12.86 13.47 56.83
CA GLN A 306 11.61 13.75 57.51
C GLN A 306 10.79 12.46 57.46
N GLN A 307 10.59 11.87 58.64
CA GLN A 307 9.72 10.73 58.86
C GLN A 307 8.40 11.00 58.14
N GLU A 308 7.98 10.07 57.26
CA GLU A 308 6.94 10.31 56.26
C GLU A 308 5.75 11.05 56.88
N SER A 309 5.51 12.27 56.42
CA SER A 309 4.39 13.08 56.90
C SER A 309 3.10 12.41 56.44
N THR A 310 2.49 11.64 57.34
CA THR A 310 1.17 11.05 57.17
C THR A 310 0.22 12.12 56.62
N PRO A 311 -0.45 11.90 55.48
CA PRO A 311 -1.23 12.95 54.82
C PRO A 311 -2.30 13.48 55.76
N ASP A 312 -2.24 14.78 56.04
CA ASP A 312 -2.92 15.42 57.17
C ASP A 312 -4.41 15.69 56.86
N TYR A 313 -5.18 14.61 56.83
CA TYR A 313 -6.61 14.60 56.50
C TYR A 313 -7.48 13.82 57.51
N LEU A 314 -6.93 13.46 58.67
CA LEU A 314 -7.65 12.71 59.73
C LEU A 314 -7.53 13.32 61.14
N LEU A 315 -7.16 14.60 61.25
CA LEU A 315 -7.24 15.38 62.49
C LEU A 315 -7.98 16.71 62.29
N VAL A 316 -9.29 16.61 62.01
CA VAL A 316 -10.22 17.68 62.39
C VAL A 316 -10.82 17.30 63.74
N ASP A 317 -10.54 18.17 64.72
CA ASP A 317 -11.02 18.27 66.10
C ASP A 317 -12.07 17.26 66.61
N GLY A 318 -11.76 16.63 67.74
CA GLY A 318 -12.75 15.99 68.60
C GLY A 318 -13.20 16.92 69.73
N PHE A 319 -14.46 17.38 69.67
CA PHE A 319 -15.24 17.96 70.77
C PHE A 319 -16.72 17.59 70.64
#